data_AF-A0A7S2LUE1-F1
#
_entry.id   AF-A0A7S2LUE1-F1
#
_cell.length_a   1.000
_cell.length_b   1.000
_cell.length_c   1.000
_cell.angle_alpha   90.00
_cell.angle_beta   90.00
_cell.angle_gamma   90.00
#
_symmetry.space_group_name_H-M   'P 1'
#
loop_
_entity.id
_entity.type
_entity.pdbx_description
1 polymer ?
#
loop_
_entity_poly.entity_id
_entity_poly.type
_entity_poly.pdbx_seq_one_letter_code
_entity_poly.pdbx_strand_id
1 'polypeptide(L)'
;AAARCRAALAGYVFCCYPHGSGKVTQVSPANLQGLEDNLEFYSKTAVHCTGSEASRPLVLRGQEYVTTTSRPVNKSSRRRRQRRTGFPQASAEAAWYGQ
;
A
#
# COMPACT_ATOMS: atom_id res chain seq x y z
N ALA A 1 0.34 0.16 -27.87
CA ALA A 1 0.76 0.81 -26.61
C ALA A 1 1.75 -0.03 -25.80
N ALA A 2 1.42 -1.28 -25.42
CA ALA A 2 2.24 -2.12 -24.54
C ALA A 2 3.72 -2.30 -24.98
N ALA A 3 3.99 -2.44 -26.28
CA ALA A 3 5.36 -2.55 -26.80
C ALA A 3 6.24 -1.32 -26.50
N ARG A 4 5.66 -0.11 -26.56
CA ARG A 4 6.35 1.15 -26.23
C ARG A 4 6.70 1.23 -24.75
N CYS A 5 5.74 0.88 -23.88
CA CYS A 5 5.98 0.85 -22.44
C CYS A 5 7.03 -0.19 -22.06
N ARG A 6 6.98 -1.37 -22.68
CA ARG A 6 8.00 -2.41 -22.47
C ARG A 6 9.39 -1.94 -22.85
N ALA A 7 9.53 -1.28 -24.00
CA ALA A 7 10.81 -0.71 -24.42
C ALA A 7 11.31 0.37 -23.45
N ALA A 8 10.41 1.23 -22.94
CA ALA A 8 10.79 2.31 -22.03
C ALA A 8 11.11 1.85 -20.60
N LEU A 9 10.50 0.77 -20.13
CA LEU A 9 10.59 0.31 -18.73
C LEU A 9 11.40 -0.98 -18.55
N ALA A 10 11.87 -1.62 -19.63
CA ALA A 10 12.70 -2.81 -19.52
C ALA A 10 13.99 -2.51 -18.74
N GLY A 11 14.19 -3.22 -17.62
CA GLY A 11 15.36 -3.02 -16.77
C GLY A 11 15.29 -1.79 -15.86
N TYR A 12 14.17 -1.05 -15.84
CA TYR A 12 14.02 0.09 -14.94
C TYR A 12 14.00 -0.36 -13.48
N VAL A 13 14.84 0.30 -12.67
CA VAL A 13 14.98 0.06 -11.23
C VAL A 13 14.37 1.22 -10.47
N PHE A 14 13.43 0.92 -9.58
CA PHE A 14 12.79 1.94 -8.75
C PHE A 14 13.70 2.37 -7.59
N CYS A 15 14.18 3.62 -7.63
CA CYS A 15 15.05 4.19 -6.60
C CYS A 15 14.33 4.53 -5.28
N CYS A 16 12.99 4.57 -5.29
CA CYS A 16 12.18 4.93 -4.12
C CYS A 16 12.11 3.83 -3.04
N TYR A 17 12.72 2.66 -3.28
CA TYR A 17 12.78 1.59 -2.30
C TYR A 17 14.12 1.64 -1.54
N PRO A 18 14.11 2.05 -0.25
CA PRO A 18 15.32 2.40 0.50
C PRO A 18 16.24 1.22 0.86
N HIS A 19 15.96 -0.01 0.43
CA HIS A 19 16.67 -1.22 0.88
C HIS A 19 17.51 -1.91 -0.20
N GLY A 20 17.82 -1.24 -1.31
CA GLY A 20 18.62 -1.88 -2.38
C GLY A 20 17.97 -3.15 -2.94
N SER A 21 16.63 -3.27 -2.81
CA SER A 21 15.85 -4.47 -3.13
C SER A 21 15.96 -4.90 -4.61
N GLY A 22 16.57 -4.08 -5.48
CA GLY A 22 16.85 -4.45 -6.86
C GLY A 22 15.61 -4.83 -7.67
N LYS A 23 14.43 -4.29 -7.33
CA LYS A 23 13.19 -4.65 -8.03
C LYS A 23 13.29 -4.18 -9.48
N VAL A 24 13.40 -5.15 -10.37
CA VAL A 24 13.43 -4.92 -11.82
C VAL A 24 12.00 -4.90 -12.34
N THR A 25 11.72 -3.91 -13.18
CA THR A 25 10.41 -3.78 -13.82
C THR A 25 10.31 -4.71 -15.02
N GLN A 26 9.21 -5.47 -15.10
CA GLN A 26 8.82 -6.23 -16.28
C GLN A 26 7.44 -5.75 -16.74
N VAL A 27 7.26 -5.62 -18.05
CA VAL A 27 5.99 -5.21 -18.66
C VAL A 27 5.47 -6.32 -19.55
N SER A 28 4.23 -6.74 -19.31
CA SER A 28 3.48 -7.68 -20.14
C SER A 28 2.15 -7.06 -20.58
N PRO A 29 1.53 -7.56 -21.66
CA PRO A 29 0.15 -7.22 -21.98
C PRO A 29 -0.79 -7.61 -20.84
N ALA A 30 -1.74 -6.75 -20.51
CA ALA A 30 -2.80 -7.08 -19.58
C ALA A 30 -3.87 -7.95 -20.26
N ASN A 31 -4.56 -8.78 -19.47
CA ASN A 31 -5.67 -9.60 -19.95
C ASN A 31 -6.89 -8.75 -20.35
N LEU A 32 -7.12 -7.66 -19.63
CA LEU A 32 -8.13 -6.66 -19.94
C LEU A 32 -7.47 -5.47 -20.62
N GLN A 33 -7.91 -5.13 -21.83
CA GLN A 33 -7.31 -4.08 -22.67
C GLN A 33 -8.37 -3.07 -23.09
N GLY A 34 -7.97 -1.82 -23.33
CA GLY A 34 -8.91 -0.76 -23.70
C GLY A 34 -9.43 0.01 -22.48
N LEU A 35 -9.67 1.31 -22.65
CA LEU A 35 -10.10 2.16 -21.54
C LEU A 35 -11.53 1.81 -21.12
N GLU A 36 -12.40 1.61 -22.10
CA GLU A 36 -13.82 1.33 -21.95
C GLU A 36 -14.04 0.02 -21.19
N ASP A 37 -13.36 -1.05 -21.60
CA ASP A 37 -13.42 -2.36 -20.94
C ASP A 37 -12.89 -2.30 -19.50
N ASN A 38 -11.83 -1.52 -19.26
CA ASN A 38 -11.32 -1.27 -17.91
C ASN A 38 -12.36 -0.54 -17.04
N LEU A 39 -12.99 0.52 -17.57
CA LEU A 39 -14.02 1.27 -16.85
C LEU A 39 -15.23 0.38 -16.51
N GLU A 40 -15.70 -0.40 -17.48
CA GLU A 40 -16.81 -1.32 -17.27
C GLU A 40 -16.46 -2.35 -16.20
N PHE A 41 -15.29 -2.98 -16.29
CA PHE A 41 -14.84 -3.97 -15.32
C PHE A 41 -14.77 -3.38 -13.92
N TYR A 42 -14.03 -2.28 -13.74
CA TYR A 42 -13.82 -1.70 -12.41
C TYR A 42 -15.10 -1.11 -11.81
N SER A 43 -16.06 -0.65 -12.62
CA SER A 43 -17.35 -0.17 -12.11
C SER A 43 -18.13 -1.21 -11.29
N LYS A 44 -17.90 -2.50 -11.55
CA LYS A 44 -18.57 -3.63 -10.90
C LYS A 44 -17.76 -4.22 -9.74
N THR A 45 -16.58 -3.67 -9.44
CA THR A 45 -15.67 -4.22 -8.43
C THR A 45 -15.75 -3.49 -7.10
N ALA A 46 -15.43 -4.20 -6.01
CA ALA A 46 -15.46 -3.65 -4.66
C ALA A 46 -14.60 -2.40 -4.48
N VAL A 47 -13.49 -2.27 -5.24
CA VAL A 47 -12.61 -1.09 -5.17
C VAL A 47 -13.33 0.21 -5.55
N HIS A 48 -14.35 0.14 -6.42
CA HIS A 48 -15.17 1.30 -6.75
C HIS A 48 -16.10 1.72 -5.59
N CYS A 49 -16.64 0.74 -4.86
CA CYS A 49 -17.56 0.97 -3.74
C CYS A 49 -16.86 1.36 -2.43
N THR A 50 -15.53 1.22 -2.33
CA THR A 50 -14.81 1.63 -1.11
C THR A 50 -14.93 3.14 -0.87
N GLY A 51 -15.04 3.54 0.40
CA GLY A 51 -15.10 4.95 0.81
C GLY A 51 -13.76 5.69 0.72
N SER A 52 -12.67 4.99 0.38
CA SER A 52 -11.34 5.58 0.22
C SER A 52 -11.06 5.85 -1.26
N GLU A 53 -11.02 7.13 -1.64
CA GLU A 53 -10.68 7.53 -3.01
C GLU A 53 -9.26 7.10 -3.41
N ALA A 54 -8.33 7.02 -2.47
CA ALA A 54 -6.95 6.60 -2.73
C ALA A 54 -6.83 5.14 -3.20
N SER A 55 -7.89 4.34 -3.02
CA SER A 55 -7.94 2.93 -3.41
C SER A 55 -8.64 2.73 -4.76
N ARG A 56 -9.19 3.79 -5.36
CA ARG A 56 -9.95 3.72 -6.61
C ARG A 56 -9.01 3.85 -7.83
N PRO A 57 -9.34 3.21 -8.97
CA PRO A 57 -8.61 3.41 -10.20
C PRO A 57 -8.60 4.88 -10.64
N LEU A 58 -7.42 5.41 -10.95
CA LEU A 58 -7.26 6.77 -11.45
C LEU A 58 -7.42 6.78 -12.98
N VAL A 59 -8.35 7.60 -13.47
CA VAL A 59 -8.61 7.77 -14.91
C VAL A 59 -8.19 9.17 -15.31
N LEU A 60 -7.14 9.27 -16.12
CA LEU A 60 -6.62 10.55 -16.62
C LEU A 60 -7.14 10.77 -18.04
N ARG A 61 -7.92 11.84 -18.26
CA ARG A 61 -8.21 12.37 -19.59
C ARG A 61 -7.07 13.33 -19.97
N GLY A 62 -6.66 13.34 -21.24
CA GLY A 62 -5.36 13.86 -21.68
C GLY A 62 -4.86 15.17 -21.06
N GLN A 63 -3.55 15.21 -20.78
CA GLN A 63 -2.68 16.36 -20.46
C GLN A 63 -3.10 17.41 -19.42
N GLU A 64 -4.07 17.14 -18.55
CA GLU A 64 -4.18 17.88 -17.29
C GLU A 64 -3.62 17.04 -16.13
N TYR A 65 -2.31 17.15 -15.94
CA TYR A 65 -1.68 16.82 -14.67
C TYR A 65 -2.13 17.87 -13.64
N VAL A 66 -3.27 17.62 -13.00
CA VAL A 66 -3.49 18.19 -11.68
C VAL A 66 -2.56 17.44 -10.75
N THR A 67 -1.40 18.07 -10.51
CA THR A 67 -0.57 17.77 -9.34
C THR A 67 -1.46 17.93 -8.13
N THR A 68 -2.16 16.87 -7.71
CA THR A 68 -2.66 16.79 -6.35
C THR A 68 -1.42 16.75 -5.49
N THR A 69 -0.98 17.95 -5.11
CA THR A 69 -0.02 18.20 -4.04
C THR A 69 -0.24 17.12 -3.01
N SER A 70 0.74 16.24 -2.89
CA SER A 70 0.85 15.26 -1.84
C SER A 70 0.54 15.98 -0.53
N ARG A 71 -0.68 15.81 -0.01
CA ARG A 71 -0.98 16.24 1.35
C ARG A 71 0.02 15.51 2.22
N PRO A 72 0.83 16.21 3.03
CA PRO A 72 1.74 15.54 3.93
C PRO A 72 0.91 14.60 4.80
N VAL A 73 1.26 13.31 4.78
CA VAL A 73 0.77 12.34 5.75
C VAL A 73 1.16 12.92 7.12
N ASN A 74 0.17 13.52 7.79
CA ASN A 74 0.28 13.86 9.19
C ASN A 74 0.56 12.56 9.92
N LYS A 75 1.82 12.36 10.32
CA LYS A 75 2.21 11.35 11.28
C LYS A 75 1.60 11.77 12.61
N SER A 76 0.31 11.47 12.78
CA SER A 76 -0.38 11.63 14.04
C SER A 76 0.33 10.74 15.05
N SER A 77 1.06 11.41 15.93
CA SER A 77 1.81 10.88 17.04
C SER A 77 1.04 9.77 17.72
N ARG A 78 1.56 8.54 17.65
CA ARG A 78 1.20 7.44 18.54
C ARG A 78 1.36 7.96 19.98
N ARG A 79 0.25 8.38 20.58
CA ARG A 79 0.17 8.62 22.03
C ARG A 79 0.43 7.29 22.72
N ARG A 80 1.70 7.11 23.10
CA ARG A 80 2.24 6.07 23.97
C ARG A 80 1.41 6.07 25.26
N ARG A 81 0.40 5.22 25.31
CA ARG A 81 -0.39 4.97 26.51
C ARG A 81 0.56 4.33 27.52
N GLN A 82 1.11 5.13 28.42
CA GLN A 82 1.86 4.66 29.57
C GLN A 82 0.92 3.76 30.38
N ARG A 83 1.09 2.44 30.23
CA ARG A 83 0.58 1.47 31.20
C ARG A 83 1.40 1.67 32.47
N ARG A 84 0.78 2.31 33.47
CA ARG A 84 1.26 2.35 34.84
C ARG A 84 1.52 0.91 35.29
N THR A 85 2.78 0.61 35.56
CA THR A 85 3.20 -0.53 36.36
C THR A 85 2.69 -0.32 37.78
N GLY A 86 1.51 -0.85 38.07
CA GLY A 86 1.06 -1.10 39.43
C GLY A 86 1.31 -2.56 39.72
N PHE A 87 2.40 -2.85 40.43
CA PHE A 87 2.60 -4.12 41.13
C PHE A 87 1.60 -4.20 42.28
N PRO A 88 0.85 -5.30 42.43
CA PRO A 88 0.47 -5.79 43.73
C PRO A 88 1.19 -7.10 44.01
N GLN A 89 1.97 -7.03 45.07
CA GLN A 89 2.56 -8.11 45.85
C GLN A 89 1.49 -9.19 46.15
N ALA A 90 1.70 -10.41 45.67
CA ALA A 90 0.96 -11.58 46.12
C ALA A 90 1.96 -12.70 46.40
N SER A 91 2.10 -12.95 47.70
CA SER A 91 2.68 -14.08 48.42
C SER A 91 3.12 -15.30 47.59
N ALA A 92 4.39 -15.63 47.75
CA ALA A 92 4.94 -16.94 47.46
C ALA A 92 4.28 -18.00 48.36
N GLU A 93 3.67 -19.01 47.75
CA GLU A 93 3.41 -20.29 48.40
C GLU A 93 3.32 -21.41 47.35
N ALA A 94 3.61 -22.63 47.81
CA ALA A 94 3.59 -23.90 47.10
C ALA A 94 4.82 -24.26 46.24
N ALA A 95 5.87 -24.57 47.01
CA ALA A 95 6.83 -25.65 46.78
C ALA A 95 6.31 -26.82 45.92
N TRP A 96 7.06 -27.15 44.87
CA TRP A 96 7.04 -28.46 44.22
C TRP A 96 8.45 -29.06 44.27
N TYR A 97 8.77 -29.71 45.39
CA TYR A 97 9.57 -30.95 45.40
C TYR A 97 8.51 -32.06 45.44
N GLY A 98 8.45 -33.05 44.55
CA GLY A 98 9.53 -33.95 44.17
C GLY A 98 9.29 -35.28 44.88
N GLN A 99 8.65 -36.22 44.20
CA GLN A 99 8.90 -37.68 44.17
C GLN A 99 7.82 -38.39 43.34
#